data_AF-A0A0F5VIR0-F1
#
_entry.id   AF-A0A0F5VIR0-F1
#
_cell.length_a   1.000
_cell.length_b   1.000
_cell.length_c   1.000
_cell.angle_alpha   90.00
_cell.angle_beta   90.00
_cell.angle_gamma   90.00
#
_symmetry.space_group_name_H-M   'P 1'
#
loop_
_entity.id
_entity.type
_entity.pdbx_description
1 polymer ?
#
loop_
_entity_poly.entity_id
_entity_poly.type
_entity_poly.pdbx_seq_one_letter_code
_entity_poly.pdbx_strand_id
1 'polypeptide(L)'
;VSGKTTVALSLGPTPLALFPGCLPARLFPAEIRPHLGVVSQVGLLLFMFIIGWEFNGGALKGRFRSTGTIWISSLALPMALGVGLAWLIYGSHDVVNGKTVPFTEFALYLGVAMSITAFPVL
;
A
#
# COMPACT_ATOMS: atom_id res chain seq x y z
N VAL A 1 12.22 10.11 -1.90
CA VAL A 1 11.41 8.86 -1.88
C VAL A 1 11.95 7.81 -2.84
N SER A 2 12.09 8.08 -4.15
CA SER A 2 12.60 7.08 -5.12
C SER A 2 13.97 6.49 -4.75
N GLY A 3 14.91 7.30 -4.23
CA GLY A 3 16.21 6.80 -3.76
C GLY A 3 16.15 5.83 -2.57
N LYS A 4 15.24 6.04 -1.61
CA LYS A 4 15.08 5.15 -0.44
C LYS A 4 14.54 3.79 -0.86
N THR A 5 13.57 3.78 -1.78
CA THR A 5 12.99 2.54 -2.31
C THR A 5 13.99 1.74 -3.14
N THR A 6 14.78 2.40 -4.00
CA THR A 6 15.83 1.73 -4.77
C THR A 6 16.93 1.17 -3.86
N VAL A 7 17.37 1.94 -2.87
CA VAL A 7 18.36 1.50 -1.86
C VAL A 7 17.80 0.33 -1.06
N ALA A 8 16.55 0.37 -0.61
CA ALA A 8 15.90 -0.76 0.08
C ALA A 8 15.77 -2.02 -0.81
N LEU A 9 15.50 -1.86 -2.11
CA LEU A 9 15.48 -2.98 -3.06
C LEU A 9 16.88 -3.56 -3.28
N SER A 10 17.88 -2.68 -3.37
CA SER A 10 19.28 -3.03 -3.58
C SER A 10 19.96 -3.57 -2.33
N LEU A 11 19.54 -3.18 -1.12
CA LEU A 11 20.00 -3.76 0.16
C LEU A 11 19.10 -4.91 0.64
N GLY A 12 18.00 -5.15 -0.07
CA GLY A 12 17.04 -6.21 0.22
C GLY A 12 17.55 -7.60 -0.19
N PRO A 13 16.64 -8.60 -0.29
CA PRO A 13 17.01 -9.97 -0.64
C PRO A 13 17.53 -10.11 -2.07
N THR A 14 17.48 -9.07 -2.92
CA THR A 14 17.82 -9.14 -4.35
C THR A 14 19.30 -9.47 -4.62
N PRO A 15 20.30 -8.79 -4.03
CA PRO A 15 21.70 -9.26 -4.09
C PRO A 15 21.98 -10.45 -3.16
N LEU A 16 21.22 -10.61 -2.07
CA LEU A 16 21.41 -11.69 -1.09
C LEU A 16 20.88 -13.04 -1.59
N ALA A 17 19.99 -13.05 -2.57
CA ALA A 17 19.43 -14.24 -3.23
C ALA A 17 20.35 -14.81 -4.31
N LEU A 18 21.35 -14.02 -4.78
CA LEU A 18 22.35 -14.47 -5.74
C LEU A 18 23.55 -15.17 -5.07
N PHE A 19 23.67 -15.09 -3.73
CA PHE A 19 24.73 -15.78 -2.99
C PHE A 19 24.42 -17.28 -2.85
N PRO A 20 25.39 -18.17 -3.12
CA PRO A 20 25.19 -19.62 -3.02
C PRO A 20 25.19 -20.01 -1.54
N GLY A 21 23.99 -20.09 -0.98
CA GLY A 21 23.75 -20.44 0.41
C GLY A 21 22.48 -19.74 0.84
N CYS A 22 21.48 -20.51 1.25
CA CYS A 22 20.15 -20.07 1.64
C CYS A 22 20.15 -19.13 2.88
N LEU A 23 20.80 -17.98 2.77
CA LEU A 23 20.90 -16.93 3.79
C LEU A 23 19.52 -16.38 4.19
N PRO A 24 18.53 -16.21 3.27
CA PRO A 24 17.19 -15.77 3.67
C PRO A 24 16.50 -16.75 4.63
N ALA A 25 16.73 -18.06 4.47
CA ALA A 25 16.17 -19.10 5.33
C ALA A 25 16.86 -19.16 6.71
N ARG A 26 18.11 -18.70 6.80
CA ARG A 26 18.90 -18.65 8.05
C ARG A 26 18.73 -17.34 8.82
N LEU A 27 18.50 -16.22 8.13
CA LEU A 27 18.27 -14.89 8.70
C LEU A 27 16.81 -14.64 9.09
N PHE A 28 15.84 -15.27 8.41
CA PHE A 28 14.41 -15.17 8.73
C PHE A 28 13.75 -16.55 8.82
N PRO A 29 14.08 -17.35 9.86
CA PRO A 29 13.38 -18.59 10.19
C PRO A 29 11.87 -18.35 10.26
N ALA A 30 11.07 -19.32 9.75
CA ALA A 30 9.61 -19.21 9.70
C ALA A 30 8.97 -18.91 11.07
N GLU A 31 9.65 -19.32 12.15
CA GLU A 31 9.24 -19.10 13.55
C GLU A 31 9.29 -17.63 13.98
N ILE A 32 10.19 -16.80 13.44
CA ILE A 32 10.38 -15.40 13.87
C ILE A 32 9.50 -14.44 13.05
N ARG A 33 9.05 -14.86 11.86
CA ARG A 33 8.17 -14.07 10.98
C ARG A 33 6.88 -13.55 11.66
N PRO A 34 6.12 -14.36 12.43
CA PRO A 34 4.94 -13.85 13.13
C PRO A 34 5.30 -12.81 14.20
N HIS A 35 6.40 -12.99 14.94
CA HIS A 35 6.84 -12.03 15.94
C HIS A 35 7.27 -10.68 15.32
N LEU A 36 7.97 -10.72 14.18
CA LEU A 36 8.30 -9.52 13.40
C LEU A 36 7.05 -8.80 12.88
N GLY A 37 6.02 -9.55 12.48
CA GLY A 37 4.73 -9.01 12.07
C GLY A 37 4.05 -8.22 13.19
N VAL A 38 4.01 -8.78 14.41
CA VAL A 38 3.41 -8.11 15.58
C VAL A 38 4.16 -6.82 15.92
N VAL A 39 5.50 -6.85 15.96
CA VAL A 39 6.30 -5.64 16.22
C VAL A 39 6.07 -4.58 15.15
N SER A 40 5.97 -4.97 13.88
CA SER A 40 5.68 -4.05 12.76
C SER A 40 4.29 -3.41 12.89
N GLN A 41 3.28 -4.19 13.27
CA GLN A 41 1.93 -3.69 13.49
C GLN A 41 1.87 -2.71 14.66
N VAL A 42 2.52 -3.03 15.79
CA VAL A 42 2.59 -2.13 16.95
C VAL A 42 3.36 -0.86 16.61
N GLY A 43 4.48 -0.97 15.89
CA GLY A 43 5.26 0.19 15.44
C GLY A 43 4.46 1.09 14.50
N LEU A 44 3.72 0.51 13.54
CA LEU A 44 2.83 1.25 12.65
C LEU A 44 1.71 1.95 13.41
N LEU A 45 1.10 1.26 14.39
CA LEU A 45 0.05 1.81 15.23
C LEU A 45 0.57 2.99 16.06
N LEU A 46 1.75 2.87 16.67
CA LEU A 46 2.40 3.94 17.42
C LEU A 46 2.76 5.13 16.51
N PHE A 47 3.25 4.87 15.30
CA PHE A 47 3.54 5.91 14.31
C PHE A 47 2.29 6.70 13.91
N MET A 48 1.19 6.00 13.60
CA MET A 48 -0.09 6.65 13.29
C MET A 48 -0.65 7.42 14.50
N PHE A 49 -0.43 6.93 15.71
CA PHE A 49 -0.81 7.64 16.94
C PHE A 49 -0.04 8.96 17.12
N ILE A 50 1.28 8.95 16.90
CA ILE A 50 2.11 10.16 17.00
C ILE A 50 1.72 11.19 15.93
N ILE A 51 1.49 10.75 14.69
CA ILE A 51 0.98 11.65 13.64
C ILE A 51 -0.36 12.27 14.04
N GLY A 52 -1.27 11.47 14.60
CA GLY A 52 -2.54 11.96 15.10
C GLY A 52 -2.39 12.95 16.26
N TRP A 53 -1.40 12.76 17.13
CA TRP A 53 -1.10 13.68 18.23
C TRP A 53 -0.53 15.02 17.74
N GLU A 54 0.33 14.99 16.72
CA GLU A 54 0.90 16.19 16.09
C GLU A 54 -0.12 16.94 15.22
N PHE A 55 -1.26 16.29 14.90
CA PHE A 55 -2.27 16.86 14.02
C PHE A 55 -3.00 18.05 14.66
N ASN A 56 -2.59 19.27 14.31
CA ASN A 56 -3.24 20.48 14.78
C ASN A 56 -4.52 20.81 13.97
N GLY A 57 -5.67 20.40 14.50
CA GLY A 57 -6.99 20.68 13.91
C GLY A 57 -7.35 22.17 13.79
N GLY A 58 -6.61 23.07 14.46
CA GLY A 58 -6.82 24.53 14.40
C GLY A 58 -6.63 25.11 13.00
N ALA A 59 -5.71 24.55 12.21
CA ALA A 59 -5.47 24.95 10.81
C ALA A 59 -6.59 24.49 9.84
N LEU A 60 -7.34 23.44 10.21
CA LEU A 60 -8.41 22.87 9.37
C LEU A 60 -9.76 23.62 9.51
N LYS A 61 -9.99 24.27 10.66
CA LYS A 61 -11.31 24.79 11.07
C LYS A 61 -11.86 25.91 10.17
N GLY A 62 -11.02 26.57 9.37
CA GLY A 62 -11.42 27.64 8.42
C GLY A 62 -11.51 27.23 6.95
N ARG A 63 -10.98 26.06 6.56
CA ARG A 63 -10.90 25.62 5.15
C ARG A 63 -11.50 24.24 4.87
N PHE A 64 -12.18 23.65 5.85
CA PHE A 64 -12.72 22.29 5.81
C PHE A 64 -13.48 21.94 4.52
N ARG A 65 -14.28 22.87 3.96
CA ARG A 65 -14.99 22.67 2.69
C ARG A 65 -14.04 22.56 1.49
N SER A 66 -13.05 23.45 1.38
CA SER A 66 -12.08 23.45 0.28
C SER A 66 -11.09 22.28 0.42
N THR A 67 -10.60 22.03 1.63
CA THR A 67 -9.73 20.89 1.93
C THR A 67 -10.44 19.56 1.65
N GLY A 68 -11.72 19.43 2.02
CA GLY A 68 -12.51 18.24 1.74
C GLY A 68 -12.68 17.96 0.25
N THR A 69 -12.96 18.99 -0.55
CA THR A 69 -13.07 18.82 -2.01
C THR A 69 -11.76 18.42 -2.67
N ILE A 70 -10.63 18.94 -2.19
CA ILE A 70 -9.30 18.57 -2.68
C ILE A 70 -9.03 17.09 -2.33
N TRP A 71 -9.34 16.69 -1.10
CA TRP A 71 -9.11 15.32 -0.63
C TRP A 71 -9.94 14.30 -1.40
N ILE A 72 -11.24 14.57 -1.60
CA ILE A 72 -12.13 13.73 -2.40
C ILE A 72 -11.66 13.67 -3.85
N SER A 73 -11.25 14.80 -4.44
CA SER A 73 -10.74 14.83 -5.82
C SER A 73 -9.45 14.01 -5.96
N SER A 74 -8.55 14.09 -4.97
CA SER A 74 -7.30 13.31 -4.93
C SER A 74 -7.52 11.81 -4.77
N LEU A 75 -8.64 11.40 -4.17
CA LEU A 75 -9.03 9.98 -4.04
C LEU A 75 -9.80 9.50 -5.28
N ALA A 76 -10.75 10.32 -5.75
CA ALA A 76 -11.62 9.99 -6.88
C ALA A 76 -10.85 9.82 -8.19
N LEU A 77 -9.78 10.61 -8.41
CA LEU A 77 -8.99 10.56 -9.63
C LEU A 77 -8.24 9.21 -9.81
N PRO A 78 -7.41 8.74 -8.85
CA PRO A 78 -6.79 7.42 -8.94
C PRO A 78 -7.81 6.28 -8.86
N MET A 79 -8.92 6.45 -8.14
CA MET A 79 -10.00 5.45 -8.13
C MET A 79 -10.65 5.30 -9.52
N ALA A 80 -10.96 6.40 -10.20
CA ALA A 80 -11.49 6.38 -11.56
C ALA A 80 -10.49 5.77 -12.56
N LEU A 81 -9.20 6.08 -12.42
CA LEU A 81 -8.15 5.46 -13.21
C LEU A 81 -8.05 3.95 -12.94
N GLY A 82 -8.13 3.52 -11.68
CA GLY A 82 -8.11 2.11 -11.30
C GLY A 82 -9.31 1.33 -11.86
N VAL A 83 -10.51 1.92 -11.83
CA VAL A 83 -11.71 1.32 -12.47
C VAL A 83 -11.58 1.29 -13.99
N GLY A 84 -11.02 2.34 -14.61
CA GLY A 84 -10.74 2.37 -16.05
C GLY A 84 -9.71 1.30 -16.47
N LEU A 85 -8.68 1.09 -15.67
CA LEU A 85 -7.70 0.01 -15.85
C LEU A 85 -8.37 -1.35 -15.71
N ALA A 86 -9.26 -1.51 -14.72
CA ALA A 86 -10.01 -2.74 -14.52
C ALA A 86 -10.86 -3.04 -15.75
N TRP A 87 -11.54 -2.05 -16.33
CA TRP A 87 -12.31 -2.21 -17.57
C TRP A 87 -11.46 -2.64 -18.76
N LEU A 88 -10.25 -2.09 -18.92
CA LEU A 88 -9.33 -2.46 -19.99
C LEU A 88 -8.80 -3.90 -19.85
N ILE A 89 -8.52 -4.33 -18.61
CA ILE A 89 -7.88 -5.62 -18.32
C ILE A 89 -8.90 -6.77 -18.20
N TYR A 90 -10.12 -6.47 -17.76
CA TYR A 90 -11.17 -7.46 -17.50
C TYR A 90 -11.42 -8.35 -18.72
N GLY A 91 -11.56 -7.75 -19.91
CA GLY A 91 -11.78 -8.51 -21.15
C GLY A 91 -10.69 -9.51 -21.56
N SER A 92 -9.53 -9.55 -20.88
CA SER A 92 -8.51 -10.60 -21.04
C SER A 92 -8.28 -11.46 -19.79
N HIS A 93 -8.86 -11.11 -18.64
CA HIS A 93 -8.64 -11.74 -17.34
C HIS A 93 -9.96 -12.04 -16.58
N ASP A 94 -11.05 -12.29 -17.30
CA ASP A 94 -12.37 -12.66 -16.74
C ASP A 94 -12.34 -13.94 -15.88
N VAL A 95 -11.30 -14.75 -16.03
CA VAL A 95 -11.17 -16.05 -15.37
C VAL A 95 -9.90 -16.07 -14.53
N VAL A 96 -10.06 -15.97 -13.22
CA VAL A 96 -8.97 -16.18 -12.26
C VAL A 96 -9.23 -17.51 -11.57
N ASN A 97 -8.32 -18.46 -11.73
CA ASN A 97 -8.36 -19.75 -11.03
C ASN A 97 -9.66 -20.57 -11.29
N GLY A 98 -10.19 -20.51 -12.53
CA GLY A 98 -11.39 -21.25 -12.96
C GLY A 98 -12.72 -20.69 -12.47
N LYS A 99 -12.74 -19.52 -11.81
CA LYS A 99 -13.95 -18.83 -11.37
C LYS A 99 -14.05 -17.47 -12.05
N THR A 100 -15.22 -17.16 -12.57
CA THR A 100 -15.52 -15.82 -13.10
C THR A 100 -15.65 -14.86 -11.93
N VAL A 101 -14.72 -13.91 -11.83
CA VAL A 101 -14.77 -12.88 -10.78
C VAL A 101 -15.72 -11.79 -11.28
N PRO A 102 -16.72 -11.35 -10.51
CA PRO A 102 -17.59 -10.27 -10.96
C PRO A 102 -16.76 -8.99 -11.16
N PHE A 103 -16.98 -8.31 -12.29
CA PHE A 103 -16.32 -7.06 -12.63
C PHE A 103 -16.29 -6.05 -11.47
N THR A 104 -17.37 -5.99 -10.70
CA THR A 104 -17.51 -5.11 -9.54
C THR A 104 -16.44 -5.33 -8.49
N GLU A 105 -16.14 -6.59 -8.12
CA GLU A 105 -15.12 -6.91 -7.11
C GLU A 105 -13.72 -6.58 -7.61
N PHE A 106 -13.44 -6.91 -8.88
CA PHE A 106 -12.15 -6.61 -9.50
C PHE A 106 -11.91 -5.10 -9.64
N ALA A 107 -12.92 -4.36 -10.09
CA ALA A 107 -12.87 -2.91 -10.23
C ALA A 107 -12.77 -2.19 -8.88
N LEU A 108 -13.50 -2.65 -7.85
CA LEU A 108 -13.37 -2.11 -6.49
C LEU A 108 -11.98 -2.38 -5.93
N TYR A 109 -11.46 -3.61 -6.08
CA TYR A 109 -10.13 -3.97 -5.62
C TYR A 109 -9.07 -3.07 -6.25
N LEU A 110 -9.07 -2.96 -7.58
CA LEU A 110 -8.07 -2.18 -8.32
C LEU A 110 -8.22 -0.67 -8.07
N GLY A 111 -9.46 -0.18 -8.02
CA GLY A 111 -9.77 1.21 -7.70
C GLY A 111 -9.30 1.60 -6.30
N VAL A 112 -9.60 0.78 -5.28
CA VAL A 112 -9.17 1.04 -3.90
C VAL A 112 -7.66 0.90 -3.76
N ALA A 113 -7.05 -0.12 -4.36
CA ALA A 113 -5.60 -0.33 -4.31
C ALA A 113 -4.80 0.84 -4.90
N MET A 114 -5.29 1.45 -6.00
CA MET A 114 -4.66 2.64 -6.60
C MET A 114 -4.93 3.91 -5.79
N SER A 115 -6.01 3.94 -5.03
CA SER A 115 -6.46 5.12 -4.30
C SER A 115 -5.90 5.21 -2.87
N ILE A 116 -5.50 4.10 -2.26
CA ILE A 116 -4.83 4.11 -0.95
C ILE A 116 -3.41 4.64 -1.14
N THR A 117 -3.19 5.89 -0.76
CA THR A 117 -1.84 6.43 -0.63
C THR A 117 -1.22 5.87 0.66
N ALA A 118 -0.08 5.19 0.54
CA ALA A 118 0.65 4.67 1.69
C ALA A 118 1.24 5.81 2.52
N PHE A 119 0.42 6.42 3.38
CA PHE A 119 0.82 7.38 4.41
C PHE A 119 1.94 6.91 5.36
N PRO A 120 2.23 5.61 5.59
CA PRO A 120 3.22 5.26 6.60
C PRO A 120 4.70 5.43 6.21
N VAL A 121 5.04 5.64 4.92
CA VAL A 121 6.42 5.45 4.42
C VAL A 121 7.01 6.65 3.66
N LEU A 122 6.22 7.70 3.38
CA LEU A 122 6.75 8.96 2.85
C LEU A 122 7.60 9.68 3.91
#